data_AF-A0AAJ3KN07-F1
#
_entry.id   AF-A0AAJ3KN07-F1
#
_cell.length_a   1.000
_cell.length_b   1.000
_cell.length_c   1.000
_cell.angle_alpha   90.00
_cell.angle_beta   90.00
_cell.angle_gamma   90.00
#
_symmetry.space_group_name_H-M   'P 1'
#
loop_
_entity.id
_entity.type
_entity.pdbx_description
1 polymer ?
#
loop_
_entity_poly.entity_id
_entity_poly.type
_entity_poly.pdbx_seq_one_letter_code
_entity_poly.pdbx_strand_id
1 'polypeptide(L)'
;MTIKSKFNKKITALVLAFTLTAGFGSVAYAATFGNAKNGASSVEVLQVKYDGAAWNYSGSGYNWASFKYSRNGKTLLTKTAYNGKVTGSVWDDLIHWGDEYTTEFGWNRG
;
A
#
# COMPACT_ATOMS: atom_id res chain seq x y z
N MET A 1 -22.79 33.81 16.16
CA MET A 1 -22.47 33.88 14.72
C MET A 1 -21.80 32.57 14.33
N THR A 2 -22.53 31.65 13.72
CA THR A 2 -22.03 30.29 13.43
C THR A 2 -21.39 30.29 12.05
N ILE A 3 -20.06 30.32 11.98
CA ILE A 3 -19.32 30.26 10.72
C ILE A 3 -19.41 28.82 10.20
N LYS A 4 -20.33 28.57 9.27
CA LYS A 4 -20.38 27.31 8.51
C LYS A 4 -19.23 27.28 7.52
N SER A 5 -18.11 26.69 7.94
CA SER A 5 -16.99 26.37 7.07
C SER A 5 -17.44 25.42 5.95
N LYS A 6 -17.67 25.96 4.75
CA LYS A 6 -17.68 25.16 3.51
C LYS A 6 -16.23 25.06 3.05
N PHE A 7 -15.46 24.17 3.65
CA PHE A 7 -14.13 23.84 3.16
C PHE A 7 -14.28 23.28 1.73
N ASN A 8 -14.04 24.14 0.74
CA ASN A 8 -14.26 23.84 -0.67
C ASN A 8 -13.30 22.72 -1.09
N LYS A 9 -13.81 21.63 -1.69
CA LYS A 9 -13.04 20.47 -2.18
C LYS A 9 -11.79 20.84 -3.00
N LYS A 10 -11.81 22.00 -3.67
CA LYS A 10 -10.68 22.57 -4.42
C LYS A 10 -9.50 22.99 -3.55
N ILE A 11 -9.76 23.54 -2.36
CA ILE A 11 -8.73 23.95 -1.40
C ILE A 11 -8.06 22.70 -0.80
N THR A 12 -8.85 21.66 -0.48
CA THR A 12 -8.32 20.36 -0.02
C THR A 12 -7.42 19.72 -1.07
N ALA A 13 -7.84 19.70 -2.34
CA ALA A 13 -7.02 19.16 -3.43
C ALA A 13 -5.72 19.97 -3.65
N LEU A 14 -5.78 21.30 -3.49
CA LEU A 14 -4.61 22.17 -3.62
C LEU A 14 -3.61 21.97 -2.47
N VAL A 15 -4.11 21.80 -1.25
CA VAL A 15 -3.28 21.47 -0.07
C VAL A 15 -2.67 20.08 -0.23
N LEU A 16 -3.42 19.08 -0.71
CA LEU A 16 -2.89 17.74 -1.02
C LEU A 16 -1.77 17.80 -2.07
N ALA A 17 -1.98 18.55 -3.15
CA ALA A 17 -0.99 18.71 -4.21
C ALA A 17 0.26 19.44 -3.68
N PHE A 18 0.08 20.39 -2.76
CA PHE A 18 1.19 21.10 -2.13
C PHE A 18 1.95 20.20 -1.14
N THR A 19 1.28 19.34 -0.36
CA THR A 19 1.95 18.37 0.51
C THR A 19 2.68 17.28 -0.27
N LEU A 20 2.13 16.85 -1.43
CA LEU A 20 2.77 15.89 -2.32
C LEU A 20 4.01 16.47 -3.02
N THR A 21 4.01 17.77 -3.35
CA THR A 21 5.12 18.43 -4.08
C THR A 21 6.16 19.08 -3.16
N ALA A 22 5.80 19.50 -1.95
CA ALA A 22 6.70 20.19 -1.03
C ALA A 22 7.65 19.27 -0.22
N GLY A 23 7.57 17.94 -0.39
CA GLY A 23 8.63 17.04 0.07
C GLY A 23 8.90 17.00 1.59
N PHE A 24 7.93 17.41 2.42
CA PHE A 24 8.01 17.29 3.88
C PHE A 24 7.21 16.06 4.34
N GLY A 25 7.84 14.88 4.35
CA GLY A 25 7.21 13.68 4.91
C GLY A 25 7.82 12.35 4.49
N SER A 26 8.92 11.98 5.15
CA SER A 26 9.31 10.58 5.42
C SER A 26 8.08 9.75 5.81
N VAL A 27 7.90 8.46 5.51
CA VAL A 27 8.82 7.33 5.41
C VAL A 27 8.12 6.39 4.45
N ALA A 28 8.76 5.93 3.36
CA ALA A 28 8.23 4.74 2.70
C ALA A 28 8.30 3.62 3.73
N TYR A 29 7.18 3.16 4.31
CA TYR A 29 7.21 2.00 5.19
C TYR A 29 7.46 0.76 4.34
N ALA A 30 8.74 0.58 3.98
CA ALA A 30 9.23 -0.51 3.19
C ALA A 30 9.34 -1.73 4.10
N ALA A 31 8.28 -2.54 4.12
CA ALA A 31 8.27 -3.79 4.87
C ALA A 31 8.69 -4.92 3.94
N THR A 32 9.59 -5.79 4.39
CA THR A 32 9.98 -7.02 3.70
C THR A 32 9.82 -8.20 4.64
N PHE A 33 9.19 -9.26 4.16
CA PHE A 33 8.90 -10.47 4.91
C PHE A 33 9.46 -11.70 4.19
N GLY A 34 9.91 -12.69 4.95
CA GLY A 34 10.51 -13.91 4.41
C GLY A 34 12.01 -13.79 4.17
N ASN A 35 12.50 -14.37 3.08
CA ASN A 35 13.92 -14.40 2.72
C ASN A 35 14.12 -14.24 1.21
N ALA A 36 15.37 -14.31 0.74
CA ALA A 36 15.71 -14.13 -0.68
C ALA A 36 15.01 -15.11 -1.64
N LYS A 37 14.55 -16.28 -1.16
CA LYS A 37 13.92 -17.32 -1.98
C LYS A 37 12.40 -17.33 -1.88
N ASN A 38 11.81 -16.92 -0.76
CA ASN A 38 10.36 -16.81 -0.61
C ASN A 38 10.01 -15.68 0.35
N GLY A 39 9.20 -14.74 -0.12
CA GLY A 39 8.86 -13.57 0.64
C GLY A 39 7.90 -12.63 -0.06
N ALA A 40 7.62 -11.54 0.60
CA ALA A 40 6.84 -10.45 0.06
C ALA A 40 7.33 -9.10 0.61
N SER A 41 7.03 -8.03 -0.10
CA SER A 41 7.36 -6.68 0.32
C SER A 41 6.23 -5.71 0.01
N SER A 42 6.15 -4.65 0.80
CA SER A 42 5.31 -3.48 0.57
C SER A 42 6.19 -2.24 0.62
N VAL A 43 6.01 -1.32 -0.32
CA VAL A 43 6.66 -0.01 -0.32
C VAL A 43 5.60 1.07 -0.48
N GLU A 44 5.52 1.98 0.48
CA GLU A 44 4.68 3.16 0.38
C GLU A 44 5.37 4.22 -0.50
N VAL A 45 4.64 4.73 -1.48
CA VAL A 45 5.07 5.66 -2.51
C VAL A 45 4.19 6.91 -2.38
N LEU A 46 4.82 8.05 -2.11
CA LEU A 46 4.16 9.36 -2.02
C LEU A 46 3.01 9.43 -1.00
N GLN A 47 3.07 8.63 0.06
CA GLN A 47 2.04 8.54 1.13
C GLN A 47 0.65 8.05 0.70
N VAL A 48 0.45 7.75 -0.58
CA VAL A 48 -0.88 7.46 -1.13
C VAL A 48 -0.92 6.28 -2.09
N LYS A 49 0.20 5.59 -2.30
CA LYS A 49 0.31 4.43 -3.16
C LYS A 49 1.15 3.37 -2.48
N TYR A 50 0.77 2.10 -2.59
CA TYR A 50 1.53 0.98 -2.05
C TYR A 50 1.90 0.04 -3.17
N ASP A 51 3.20 -0.16 -3.36
CA ASP A 51 3.77 -1.09 -4.32
C ASP A 51 4.14 -2.39 -3.60
N GLY A 52 3.37 -3.43 -3.89
CA GLY A 52 3.56 -4.77 -3.33
C GLY A 52 4.33 -5.67 -4.27
N ALA A 53 5.09 -6.60 -3.70
CA ALA A 53 5.69 -7.71 -4.42
C ALA A 53 5.60 -9.01 -3.61
N ALA A 54 5.50 -10.14 -4.29
CA ALA A 54 5.76 -11.46 -3.71
C ALA A 54 6.69 -12.24 -4.64
N TRP A 55 7.56 -13.07 -4.06
CA TRP A 55 8.45 -13.93 -4.83
C TRP A 55 8.54 -15.32 -4.22
N ASN A 56 8.65 -16.31 -5.09
CA ASN A 56 8.95 -17.69 -4.75
C ASN A 56 9.91 -18.26 -5.80
N TYR A 57 11.12 -18.61 -5.38
CA TYR A 57 12.16 -19.14 -6.26
C TYR A 57 12.50 -20.59 -5.87
N SER A 58 13.16 -21.29 -6.80
CA SER A 58 13.60 -22.67 -6.59
C SER A 58 14.44 -22.82 -5.31
N GLY A 59 14.15 -23.88 -4.55
CA GLY A 59 14.80 -24.16 -3.28
C GLY A 59 14.36 -23.28 -2.12
N SER A 60 13.17 -22.67 -2.20
CA SER A 60 12.54 -21.92 -1.09
C SER A 60 11.95 -22.81 0.01
N GLY A 61 11.62 -24.07 -0.31
CA GLY A 61 10.86 -24.96 0.58
C GLY A 61 9.35 -24.71 0.60
N TYR A 62 8.84 -23.81 -0.26
CA TYR A 62 7.43 -23.44 -0.36
C TYR A 62 6.97 -23.52 -1.83
N ASN A 63 5.69 -23.87 -2.02
CA ASN A 63 5.04 -23.91 -3.33
C ASN A 63 4.69 -22.50 -3.84
N TRP A 64 4.45 -21.54 -2.95
CA TRP A 64 4.10 -20.17 -3.31
C TRP A 64 4.40 -19.14 -2.21
N ALA A 65 4.39 -17.86 -2.60
CA ALA A 65 4.29 -16.70 -1.72
C ALA A 65 3.19 -15.78 -2.25
N SER A 66 2.43 -15.13 -1.38
CA SER A 66 1.44 -14.14 -1.79
C SER A 66 1.47 -12.92 -0.92
N PHE A 67 1.04 -11.80 -1.50
CA PHE A 67 0.71 -10.61 -0.75
C PHE A 67 -0.72 -10.17 -1.02
N LYS A 68 -1.30 -9.50 -0.04
CA LYS A 68 -2.66 -8.96 -0.08
C LYS A 68 -2.64 -7.53 0.45
N TYR A 69 -3.35 -6.65 -0.24
CA TYR A 69 -3.74 -5.36 0.31
C TYR A 69 -5.23 -5.39 0.65
N SER A 70 -5.56 -4.96 1.87
CA SER A 70 -6.93 -4.80 2.34
C SER A 70 -7.19 -3.40 2.88
N ARG A 71 -8.44 -2.96 2.80
CA ARG A 71 -8.92 -1.71 3.40
C ARG A 71 -10.35 -1.91 3.86
N ASN A 72 -10.65 -1.53 5.11
CA ASN A 72 -11.96 -1.74 5.72
C ASN A 72 -12.50 -3.17 5.56
N GLY A 73 -11.65 -4.18 5.82
CA GLY A 73 -11.99 -5.60 5.64
C GLY A 73 -12.18 -6.09 4.20
N LYS A 74 -12.11 -5.21 3.19
CA LYS A 74 -12.21 -5.56 1.77
C LYS A 74 -10.84 -5.78 1.16
N THR A 75 -10.72 -6.79 0.31
CA THR A 75 -9.48 -7.03 -0.45
C THR A 75 -9.44 -6.09 -1.65
N LEU A 76 -8.36 -5.32 -1.76
CA LEU A 76 -8.09 -4.45 -2.90
C LEU A 76 -7.27 -5.17 -3.97
N LEU A 77 -6.28 -5.95 -3.53
CA LEU A 77 -5.38 -6.68 -4.41
C LEU A 77 -4.89 -7.94 -3.70
N THR A 78 -4.75 -9.03 -4.46
CA THR A 78 -3.98 -10.20 -4.04
C THR A 78 -3.17 -10.70 -5.23
N LYS A 79 -1.90 -11.01 -5.00
CA LYS A 79 -1.00 -11.57 -6.01
C LYS A 79 -0.21 -12.71 -5.40
N THR A 80 -0.08 -13.79 -6.15
CA THR A 80 0.62 -15.01 -5.74
C THR A 80 1.73 -15.34 -6.73
N ALA A 81 2.94 -15.51 -6.22
CA ALA A 81 4.08 -16.04 -6.97
C ALA A 81 4.22 -17.54 -6.68
N TYR A 82 4.06 -18.37 -7.72
CA TYR A 82 4.36 -19.80 -7.66
C TYR A 82 5.82 -20.08 -8.05
N ASN A 83 6.30 -19.40 -9.08
CA ASN A 83 7.69 -19.42 -9.50
C ASN A 83 8.05 -18.04 -10.09
N GLY A 84 9.08 -17.40 -9.53
CA GLY A 84 9.49 -16.04 -9.88
C GLY A 84 8.92 -14.99 -8.95
N LYS A 85 8.68 -13.78 -9.49
CA LYS A 85 8.21 -12.61 -8.74
C LYS A 85 6.99 -12.01 -9.41
N VAL A 86 6.01 -11.62 -8.58
CA VAL A 86 4.83 -10.85 -9.01
C VAL A 86 4.80 -9.53 -8.28
N THR A 87 4.25 -8.51 -8.92
CA THR A 87 4.10 -7.17 -8.37
C THR A 87 2.68 -6.64 -8.60
N GLY A 88 2.32 -5.60 -7.86
CA GLY A 88 1.11 -4.85 -8.09
C GLY A 88 0.95 -3.71 -7.11
N SER A 89 0.07 -2.78 -7.43
CA SER A 89 -0.06 -1.53 -6.69
C SER A 89 -1.51 -1.24 -6.33
N VAL A 90 -1.70 -0.58 -5.20
CA VAL A 90 -2.98 0.02 -4.79
C VAL A 90 -2.77 1.48 -4.41
N TRP A 91 -3.82 2.27 -4.51
CA TRP A 91 -3.80 3.69 -4.10
C TRP A 91 -4.70 3.87 -2.87
N ASP A 92 -4.26 4.68 -1.91
CA ASP A 92 -5.11 5.16 -0.82
C ASP A 92 -6.28 5.99 -1.33
N ASP A 93 -7.34 6.03 -0.51
CA ASP A 93 -8.46 6.90 -0.78
C ASP A 93 -7.99 8.34 -0.53
N LEU A 94 -7.78 9.08 -1.62
CA LEU A 94 -7.30 10.47 -1.57
C LEU A 94 -8.35 11.46 -1.03
N ILE A 95 -9.60 11.01 -0.86
CA ILE A 95 -10.74 11.85 -0.52
C ILE A 95 -11.15 11.66 0.94
N HIS A 96 -11.01 10.45 1.47
CA HIS A 96 -11.42 10.11 2.83
C HIS A 96 -10.22 9.71 3.69
N TRP A 97 -10.16 10.26 4.90
CA TRP A 97 -9.05 10.10 5.84
C TRP A 97 -9.56 9.51 7.15
N GLY A 98 -8.87 8.51 7.68
CA GLY A 98 -9.23 7.80 8.91
C GLY A 98 -8.78 6.33 8.86
N ASP A 99 -8.76 5.66 10.02
CA ASP A 99 -8.25 4.28 10.15
C ASP A 99 -8.96 3.28 9.22
N GLU A 100 -10.24 3.50 8.94
CA GLU A 100 -11.00 2.66 8.00
C GLU A 100 -10.50 2.77 6.54
N TYR A 101 -9.79 3.85 6.22
CA TYR A 101 -9.23 4.11 4.90
C TYR A 101 -7.75 3.73 4.78
N THR A 102 -7.13 3.32 5.89
CA THR A 102 -5.75 2.83 5.90
C THR A 102 -5.64 1.51 5.17
N THR A 103 -4.67 1.42 4.26
CA THR A 103 -4.35 0.17 3.57
C THR A 103 -3.48 -0.72 4.45
N GLU A 104 -3.91 -1.95 4.63
CA GLU A 104 -3.19 -2.99 5.35
C GLU A 104 -2.49 -3.94 4.38
N PHE A 105 -1.25 -4.32 4.71
CA PHE A 105 -0.49 -5.32 3.98
C PHE A 105 -0.50 -6.66 4.71
N GLY A 106 -0.88 -7.72 4.00
CA GLY A 106 -0.78 -9.10 4.47
C GLY A 106 0.15 -9.92 3.58
N TRP A 107 0.96 -10.79 4.20
CA TRP A 107 1.81 -11.77 3.52
C TRP A 107 1.43 -13.18 3.94
N ASN A 108 1.46 -14.13 3.01
CA ASN A 108 1.31 -15.55 3.30
C ASN A 108 2.20 -16.42 2.37
N ARG A 109 2.41 -17.69 2.75
CA ARG A 109 3.14 -18.69 1.97
C ARG A 109 2.63 -20.10 2.27
N GLY A 110 2.88 -21.03 1.35
CA GLY A 110 2.55 -22.46 1.48
C GLY A 110 3.22 -23.28 0.41
#